data_AF-A0A9Q5X156-F1
#
_entry.id   AF-A0A9Q5X156-F1
#
_cell.length_a   1.000
_cell.length_b   1.000
_cell.length_c   1.000
_cell.angle_alpha   90.00
_cell.angle_beta   90.00
_cell.angle_gamma   90.00
#
_symmetry.space_group_name_H-M   'P 1'
#
loop_
_entity.id
_entity.type
_entity.pdbx_description
1 polymer ?
#
loop_
_entity_poly.entity_id
_entity_poly.type
_entity_poly.pdbx_seq_one_letter_code
_entity_poly.pdbx_strand_id
1 'polypeptide(L)'
;MEKKRKKDHPLFYTWHGMMYRCYKPYNSHYKYYGAQGITVDERWHDFWNFVYDIDNRMPNGHLLYSSDYQLDKDLKGGKIYSLENCVILSKKENQQLGYEKLQKRIVAFNDSQKIVFDSLGNVERQLNIKHGTLTSCLKRGNVHRKTGFRFKYIS
;
A
#
# COMPACT_ATOMS: atom_id res chain seq x y z
N MET A 1 -34.92 5.45 23.88
CA MET A 1 -34.03 5.71 22.73
C MET A 1 -33.77 4.39 22.03
N GLU A 2 -34.28 4.23 20.81
CA GLU A 2 -34.12 3.00 20.03
C GLU A 2 -32.63 2.80 19.70
N LYS A 3 -32.04 1.68 20.15
CA LYS A 3 -30.63 1.38 19.84
C LYS A 3 -30.53 1.11 18.35
N LYS A 4 -29.97 2.06 17.60
CA LYS A 4 -29.63 1.90 16.17
C LYS A 4 -28.82 0.61 16.01
N ARG A 5 -29.26 -0.31 15.13
CA ARG A 5 -28.54 -1.58 14.94
C ARG A 5 -27.20 -1.27 14.27
N LYS A 6 -26.11 -1.88 14.74
CA LYS A 6 -24.77 -1.67 14.16
C LYS A 6 -24.73 -1.85 12.65
N LYS A 7 -25.47 -2.84 12.12
CA LYS A 7 -25.54 -3.18 10.69
C LYS A 7 -26.17 -2.09 9.81
N ASP A 8 -26.93 -1.18 10.39
CA ASP A 8 -27.57 -0.07 9.68
C ASP A 8 -26.67 1.19 9.68
N HIS A 9 -25.50 1.14 10.32
CA HIS A 9 -24.56 2.25 10.35
C HIS A 9 -23.67 2.25 9.09
N PRO A 10 -23.44 3.40 8.42
CA PRO A 10 -22.62 3.47 7.19
C PRO A 10 -21.23 2.86 7.34
N LEU A 11 -20.59 3.05 8.49
CA LEU A 11 -19.25 2.54 8.78
C LEU A 11 -19.19 1.03 9.13
N PHE A 12 -20.33 0.35 9.23
CA PHE A 12 -20.38 -1.05 9.65
C PHE A 12 -19.56 -1.96 8.74
N TYR A 13 -19.70 -1.83 7.42
CA TYR A 13 -19.00 -2.69 6.47
C TYR A 13 -17.48 -2.44 6.47
N THR A 14 -17.04 -1.21 6.73
CA THR A 14 -15.62 -0.88 6.91
C THR A 14 -15.04 -1.59 8.13
N TRP A 15 -15.68 -1.44 9.29
CA TRP A 15 -15.28 -2.11 10.53
C TRP A 15 -15.35 -3.64 10.42
N HIS A 16 -16.46 -4.16 9.91
CA HIS A 16 -16.68 -5.59 9.77
C HIS A 16 -15.67 -6.23 8.81
N GLY A 17 -15.38 -5.56 7.69
CA GLY A 17 -14.35 -5.98 6.76
C GLY A 17 -12.96 -6.01 7.40
N MET A 18 -12.61 -4.99 8.18
CA MET A 18 -11.37 -4.93 8.95
C MET A 18 -11.25 -6.11 9.92
N MET A 19 -12.29 -6.38 10.73
CA MET A 19 -12.32 -7.50 11.68
C MET A 19 -12.24 -8.86 10.98
N TYR A 20 -12.94 -9.03 9.85
CA TYR A 20 -12.92 -10.29 9.09
C TYR A 20 -11.55 -10.63 8.53
N ARG A 21 -10.86 -9.63 7.95
CA ARG A 21 -9.51 -9.84 7.42
C ARG A 21 -8.51 -10.22 8.51
N CYS A 22 -8.65 -9.65 9.72
CA CYS A 22 -7.70 -9.90 10.80
C CYS A 22 -7.97 -11.20 11.58
N TYR A 23 -9.24 -11.60 11.75
CA TYR A 23 -9.59 -12.63 12.75
C TYR A 23 -10.39 -13.83 12.21
N LYS A 24 -10.72 -13.88 10.92
CA LYS A 24 -11.48 -15.01 10.35
C LYS A 24 -10.62 -15.81 9.38
N PRO A 25 -10.06 -16.97 9.81
CA PRO A 25 -9.18 -17.79 8.97
C PRO A 25 -9.77 -18.26 7.64
N TYR A 26 -11.10 -18.40 7.58
CA TYR A 26 -11.83 -18.77 6.36
C TYR A 26 -12.02 -17.61 5.37
N ASN A 27 -11.69 -16.37 5.76
CA ASN A 27 -11.74 -15.23 4.84
C ASN A 27 -10.59 -15.32 3.83
N SER A 28 -10.88 -15.14 2.53
CA SER A 28 -9.88 -15.24 1.46
C SER A 28 -8.70 -14.27 1.60
N HIS A 29 -8.90 -13.15 2.30
CA HIS A 29 -7.85 -12.17 2.58
C HIS A 29 -7.08 -12.45 3.87
N TYR A 30 -7.52 -13.35 4.75
CA TYR A 30 -6.86 -13.62 6.03
C TYR A 30 -5.36 -13.93 5.90
N LYS A 31 -4.98 -14.66 4.84
CA LYS A 31 -3.58 -14.98 4.52
C LYS A 31 -2.66 -13.77 4.36
N TYR A 32 -3.21 -12.62 3.97
CA TYR A 32 -2.47 -11.35 3.81
C TYR A 32 -2.58 -10.44 5.04
N TYR A 33 -3.45 -10.78 6.00
CA TYR A 33 -3.76 -9.96 7.18
C TYR A 33 -3.49 -10.75 8.46
N GLY A 34 -4.50 -11.40 9.03
CA GLY A 34 -4.36 -12.11 10.30
C GLY A 34 -3.23 -13.14 10.33
N ALA A 35 -3.01 -13.88 9.23
CA ALA A 35 -1.90 -14.83 9.13
C ALA A 35 -0.51 -14.16 9.12
N GLN A 36 -0.44 -12.87 8.78
CA GLN A 36 0.79 -12.05 8.81
C GLN A 36 0.96 -11.30 10.15
N GLY A 37 0.09 -11.57 11.14
CA GLY A 37 0.09 -10.90 12.44
C GLY A 37 -0.49 -9.48 12.39
N ILE A 38 -1.31 -9.16 11.38
CA ILE A 38 -2.06 -7.89 11.37
C ILE A 38 -3.27 -8.01 12.30
N THR A 39 -3.42 -7.06 13.21
CA THR A 39 -4.47 -7.03 14.23
C THR A 39 -5.24 -5.71 14.22
N VAL A 40 -6.23 -5.63 15.10
CA VAL A 40 -7.05 -4.45 15.38
C VAL A 40 -6.89 -4.13 16.87
N ASP A 41 -6.66 -2.86 17.19
CA ASP A 41 -6.57 -2.36 18.56
C ASP A 41 -7.80 -2.76 19.36
N GLU A 42 -7.60 -3.16 20.62
CA GLU A 42 -8.65 -3.71 21.49
C GLU A 42 -9.87 -2.78 21.58
N ARG A 43 -9.65 -1.46 21.64
CA ARG A 43 -10.73 -0.47 21.68
C ARG A 43 -11.63 -0.56 20.45
N TRP A 44 -11.07 -0.82 19.28
CA TRP A 44 -11.79 -0.94 18.01
C TRP A 44 -12.43 -2.32 17.78
N HIS A 45 -12.30 -3.28 18.72
CA HIS A 45 -13.14 -4.50 18.70
C HIS A 45 -14.60 -4.20 19.07
N ASP A 46 -14.84 -3.09 19.78
CA ASP A 46 -16.18 -2.54 19.92
C ASP A 46 -16.49 -1.58 18.75
N PHE A 47 -17.61 -1.85 18.07
CA PHE A 47 -18.02 -1.08 16.91
C PHE A 47 -18.29 0.41 17.22
N TRP A 48 -18.88 0.72 18.37
CA TRP A 48 -19.24 2.10 18.72
C TRP A 48 -18.02 2.90 19.17
N ASN A 49 -17.03 2.26 19.78
CA ASN A 49 -15.74 2.89 20.02
C ASN A 49 -15.03 3.24 18.71
N PHE A 50 -15.06 2.35 17.71
CA PHE A 50 -14.54 2.65 16.37
C PHE A 50 -15.26 3.85 15.75
N VAL A 51 -16.60 3.87 15.75
CA VAL A 51 -17.39 5.02 15.24
C VAL A 51 -17.03 6.31 15.98
N TYR A 52 -16.97 6.27 17.32
CA TYR A 52 -16.62 7.43 18.12
C TYR A 52 -15.24 7.99 17.75
N ASP A 53 -14.24 7.13 17.60
CA ASP A 53 -12.89 7.58 17.23
C ASP A 53 -12.87 8.13 15.79
N ILE A 54 -13.59 7.53 14.84
CA ILE A 54 -13.71 8.07 13.48
C ILE A 54 -14.38 9.45 13.48
N ASP A 55 -15.49 9.63 14.22
CA ASP A 55 -16.26 10.86 14.18
C ASP A 55 -15.60 12.01 14.94
N ASN A 56 -14.88 11.70 16.04
CA ASN A 56 -14.46 12.71 17.01
C ASN A 56 -12.95 12.90 17.11
N ARG A 57 -12.14 11.92 16.68
CA ARG A 57 -10.69 11.91 16.93
C ARG A 57 -9.85 11.75 15.68
N MET A 58 -10.34 11.00 14.69
CA MET A 58 -9.63 10.73 13.45
C MET A 58 -9.59 12.00 12.58
N PRO A 59 -8.39 12.51 12.23
CA PRO A 59 -8.27 13.57 11.25
C PRO A 59 -8.95 13.14 9.94
N ASN A 60 -9.84 14.00 9.42
CA ASN A 60 -10.64 13.73 8.23
C ASN A 60 -11.54 12.48 8.33
N GLY A 61 -11.90 12.03 9.54
CA GLY A 61 -12.73 10.83 9.74
C GLY A 61 -14.09 10.89 9.06
N HIS A 62 -14.71 12.09 8.97
CA HIS A 62 -15.95 12.33 8.25
C HIS A 62 -15.90 11.91 6.77
N LEU A 63 -14.72 11.88 6.14
CA LEU A 63 -14.57 11.45 4.75
C LEU A 63 -14.81 9.94 4.56
N LEU A 64 -14.64 9.13 5.61
CA LEU A 64 -14.83 7.67 5.56
C LEU A 64 -16.30 7.26 5.34
N TYR A 65 -17.24 8.21 5.42
CA TYR A 65 -18.64 8.03 5.06
C TYR A 65 -18.88 8.09 3.55
N SER A 66 -17.93 8.61 2.78
CA SER A 66 -17.96 8.56 1.32
C SER A 66 -17.27 7.29 0.82
N SER A 67 -17.80 6.72 -0.25
CA SER A 67 -17.19 5.57 -0.91
C SER A 67 -15.84 5.90 -1.56
N ASP A 68 -15.49 7.18 -1.73
CA ASP A 68 -14.22 7.59 -2.35
C ASP A 68 -13.02 7.49 -1.40
N TYR A 69 -13.26 7.23 -0.12
CA TYR A 69 -12.23 7.18 0.92
C TYR A 69 -12.13 5.82 1.57
N GLN A 70 -10.95 5.53 2.13
CA GLN A 70 -10.62 4.27 2.77
C GLN A 70 -9.81 4.50 4.04
N LEU A 71 -10.01 3.62 5.02
CA LEU A 71 -9.17 3.52 6.19
C LEU A 71 -7.93 2.71 5.83
N ASP A 72 -6.76 3.36 5.86
CA ASP A 72 -5.48 2.74 5.55
C ASP A 72 -4.61 2.67 6.81
N LYS A 73 -3.89 1.56 7.00
CA LYS A 73 -2.89 1.37 8.08
C LYS A 73 -1.46 1.38 7.56
N ASP A 74 -1.29 1.22 6.25
CA ASP A 74 -0.02 0.86 5.62
C ASP A 74 0.84 2.09 5.32
N LEU A 75 0.26 3.30 5.26
CA LEU A 75 1.00 4.54 5.08
C LEU A 75 1.92 4.82 6.26
N LYS A 76 1.46 4.58 7.49
CA LYS A 76 2.25 4.75 8.73
C LYS A 76 3.03 3.47 9.11
N GLY A 77 3.05 2.46 8.25
CA GLY A 77 3.74 1.19 8.51
C GLY A 77 3.09 0.31 9.59
N GLY A 78 1.81 0.54 9.92
CA GLY A 78 1.13 -0.12 11.03
C GLY A 78 0.72 -1.56 10.73
N LYS A 79 1.12 -2.50 11.59
CA LYS A 79 0.53 -3.85 11.65
C LYS A 79 -0.79 -3.90 12.43
N ILE A 80 -1.19 -2.80 13.05
CA ILE A 80 -2.36 -2.72 13.92
C ILE A 80 -3.29 -1.66 13.34
N TYR A 81 -4.55 -2.02 13.10
CA TYR A 81 -5.59 -1.04 12.86
C TYR A 81 -5.91 -0.32 14.19
N SER A 82 -5.55 0.94 14.30
CA SER A 82 -5.80 1.79 15.48
C SER A 82 -5.92 3.25 15.06
N LEU A 83 -6.37 4.12 15.96
CA LEU A 83 -6.44 5.55 15.70
C LEU A 83 -5.05 6.14 15.34
N GLU A 84 -4.00 5.65 16.00
CA GLU A 84 -2.63 6.13 15.84
C GLU A 84 -2.04 5.69 14.48
N ASN A 85 -2.30 4.42 14.11
CA ASN A 85 -1.70 3.78 12.94
C ASN A 85 -2.51 3.98 11.66
N CYS A 86 -3.79 4.31 11.77
CA CYS A 86 -4.62 4.55 10.61
C CYS A 86 -4.63 6.00 10.14
N VAL A 87 -5.00 6.14 8.87
CA VAL A 87 -5.25 7.40 8.18
C VAL A 87 -6.42 7.20 7.22
N ILE A 88 -7.10 8.30 6.87
CA ILE A 88 -8.11 8.31 5.81
C ILE A 88 -7.46 8.78 4.52
N LEU A 89 -7.50 7.95 3.48
CA LEU A 89 -6.99 8.28 2.15
C LEU A 89 -8.10 8.16 1.13
N SER A 90 -8.04 8.96 0.06
CA SER A 90 -8.86 8.66 -1.10
C SER A 90 -8.41 7.33 -1.71
N LYS A 91 -9.33 6.61 -2.36
CA LYS A 91 -9.03 5.40 -3.14
C LYS A 91 -7.89 5.63 -4.13
N LYS A 92 -7.88 6.81 -4.77
CA LYS A 92 -6.86 7.20 -5.75
C LYS A 92 -5.48 7.34 -5.12
N GLU A 93 -5.37 8.04 -3.99
CA GLU A 93 -4.11 8.18 -3.26
C GLU A 93 -3.62 6.82 -2.75
N ASN A 94 -4.52 6.01 -2.16
CA ASN A 94 -4.15 4.70 -1.63
C ASN A 94 -3.65 3.76 -2.75
N GLN A 95 -4.29 3.80 -3.92
CA GLN A 95 -3.86 3.07 -5.11
C GLN A 95 -2.49 3.56 -5.60
N GLN A 96 -2.28 4.88 -5.66
CA GLN A 96 -1.01 5.47 -6.08
C GLN A 96 0.15 5.07 -5.17
N LEU A 97 -0.04 5.12 -3.85
CA LEU A 97 0.93 4.64 -2.87
C LEU A 97 1.25 3.15 -3.05
N GLY A 98 0.24 2.35 -3.39
CA GLY A 98 0.44 0.94 -3.75
C GLY A 98 1.34 0.77 -4.97
N TYR A 99 1.14 1.56 -6.03
CA TYR A 99 2.00 1.53 -7.21
C TYR A 99 3.42 1.97 -6.92
N GLU A 100 3.61 3.01 -6.11
CA GLU A 100 4.92 3.51 -5.71
C GLU A 100 5.69 2.46 -4.89
N LYS A 101 5.02 1.78 -3.95
CA LYS A 101 5.63 0.67 -3.18
C LYS A 101 6.08 -0.50 -4.06
N LEU A 102 5.40 -0.73 -5.18
CA LEU A 102 5.75 -1.80 -6.14
C LEU A 102 6.76 -1.34 -7.21
N GLN A 103 7.06 -0.05 -7.29
CA GLN A 103 7.91 0.50 -8.33
C GLN A 103 9.35 0.05 -8.16
N LYS A 104 9.85 -0.72 -9.13
CA LYS A 104 11.24 -1.19 -9.16
C LYS A 104 12.12 -0.19 -9.87
N ARG A 105 12.69 0.74 -9.12
CA ARG A 105 13.67 1.70 -9.63
C ARG A 105 14.92 0.96 -10.11
N ILE A 106 15.52 1.44 -11.18
CA ILE A 106 16.71 0.86 -11.80
C ILE A 106 17.84 1.87 -11.72
N VAL A 107 19.03 1.40 -11.36
CA VAL A 107 20.24 2.17 -11.51
C VAL A 107 21.03 1.67 -12.71
N ALA A 108 21.41 2.59 -13.59
CA ALA A 108 22.46 2.39 -14.58
C ALA A 108 23.76 2.99 -14.04
N PHE A 109 24.87 2.25 -14.10
CA PHE A 109 26.14 2.71 -13.56
C PHE A 109 27.34 2.17 -14.32
N ASN A 110 28.40 2.96 -14.33
CA ASN A 110 29.75 2.62 -14.79
C ASN A 110 30.76 3.34 -13.87
N ASP A 111 32.05 3.36 -14.25
CA ASP A 111 33.11 3.92 -13.41
C ASP A 111 33.04 5.46 -13.27
N SER A 112 32.28 6.15 -14.11
CA SER A 112 32.20 7.62 -14.14
C SER A 112 30.84 8.18 -13.73
N GLN A 113 29.77 7.40 -13.86
CA GLN A 113 28.39 7.90 -13.77
C GLN A 113 27.44 6.87 -13.15
N LYS A 114 26.42 7.40 -12.46
CA LYS A 114 25.30 6.65 -11.90
C LYS A 114 24.01 7.41 -12.18
N ILE A 115 23.07 6.77 -12.88
CA ILE A 115 21.79 7.34 -13.28
C ILE A 115 20.67 6.46 -12.72
N VAL A 116 19.71 7.07 -12.04
CA VAL A 116 18.55 6.37 -11.48
C VAL A 116 17.32 6.61 -12.35
N PHE A 117 16.60 5.55 -12.64
CA PHE A 117 15.37 5.55 -13.43
C PHE A 117 14.23 4.95 -12.63
N ASP A 118 13.04 5.52 -12.76
CA ASP A 118 11.86 5.06 -12.01
C ASP A 118 11.14 3.87 -12.67
N SER A 119 11.54 3.49 -13.88
CA SER A 119 10.99 2.31 -14.56
C SER A 119 11.91 1.81 -15.68
N LEU A 120 11.68 0.56 -16.12
CA LEU A 120 12.35 0.01 -17.30
C LEU A 120 12.07 0.86 -18.54
N GLY A 121 10.82 1.29 -18.72
CA GLY A 121 10.43 2.14 -19.86
C GLY A 121 11.16 3.49 -19.88
N ASN A 122 11.54 4.04 -18.73
CA ASN A 122 12.39 5.24 -18.70
C ASN A 122 13.80 4.94 -19.19
N VAL A 123 14.38 3.81 -18.77
CA VAL A 123 15.70 3.36 -19.26
C VAL A 123 15.65 3.14 -20.78
N GLU A 124 14.64 2.44 -21.27
CA GLU A 124 14.47 2.13 -22.69
C GLU A 124 14.38 3.40 -23.54
N ARG A 125 13.55 4.36 -23.14
CA ARG A 125 13.36 5.63 -23.86
C ARG A 125 14.59 6.52 -23.81
N GLN A 126 15.21 6.68 -22.64
CA GLN A 126 16.31 7.63 -22.47
C GLN A 126 17.65 7.09 -22.98
N LEU A 127 17.90 5.78 -22.84
CA LEU A 127 19.15 5.15 -23.28
C LEU A 127 19.02 4.42 -24.62
N ASN A 128 17.82 4.41 -25.22
CA ASN A 128 17.51 3.72 -26.47
C ASN A 128 17.95 2.24 -26.47
N ILE A 129 17.54 1.53 -25.41
CA ILE A 129 17.85 0.10 -25.21
C ILE A 129 16.56 -0.70 -25.41
N LYS A 130 16.63 -1.80 -26.16
CA LYS A 130 15.48 -2.71 -26.31
C LYS A 130 15.16 -3.42 -24.99
N HIS A 131 13.88 -3.56 -24.66
CA HIS A 131 13.39 -4.21 -23.43
C HIS A 131 14.05 -5.57 -23.13
N GLY A 132 14.10 -6.47 -24.11
CA GLY A 132 14.70 -7.80 -23.95
C GLY A 132 16.20 -7.74 -23.61
N THR A 133 16.92 -6.80 -24.21
CA THR A 133 18.34 -6.55 -23.92
C THR A 133 18.52 -6.01 -22.51
N LEU A 134 17.75 -4.99 -22.12
CA LEU A 134 17.80 -4.42 -20.76
C LEU A 134 17.51 -5.49 -19.69
N THR A 135 16.49 -6.31 -19.93
CA THR A 135 16.12 -7.41 -19.03
C THR A 135 17.25 -8.45 -18.93
N SER A 136 17.89 -8.79 -20.04
CA SER A 136 19.07 -9.66 -20.05
C SER A 136 20.23 -9.05 -19.24
N CYS A 137 20.49 -7.76 -19.42
CA CYS A 137 21.51 -7.02 -18.66
C CYS A 137 21.24 -6.99 -17.15
N LEU A 138 19.99 -6.75 -16.75
CA LEU A 138 19.58 -6.78 -15.34
C LEU A 138 19.73 -8.18 -14.71
N LYS A 139 19.43 -9.23 -15.48
CA LYS A 139 19.52 -10.63 -15.01
C LYS A 139 20.97 -11.12 -14.92
N ARG A 140 21.79 -10.80 -15.94
CA ARG A 140 23.17 -11.32 -16.06
C ARG A 140 24.22 -10.39 -15.47
N GLY A 141 23.87 -9.14 -15.19
CA GLY A 141 24.77 -8.13 -14.65
C GLY A 141 25.87 -7.67 -15.61
N ASN A 142 25.78 -8.01 -16.90
CA ASN A 142 26.79 -7.67 -17.91
C ASN A 142 26.70 -6.20 -18.32
N VAL A 143 27.83 -5.66 -18.79
CA VAL A 143 27.88 -4.32 -19.39
C VAL A 143 27.10 -4.33 -20.70
N HIS A 144 26.22 -3.36 -20.88
CA HIS A 144 25.57 -3.11 -22.16
C HIS A 144 26.56 -2.39 -23.09
N ARG A 145 27.01 -3.09 -24.13
CA ARG A 145 28.14 -2.66 -24.97
C ARG A 145 27.98 -1.26 -25.59
N LYS A 146 26.76 -0.90 -26.02
CA LYS A 146 26.52 0.39 -26.69
C LYS A 146 26.57 1.58 -25.74
N THR A 147 26.11 1.41 -24.49
CA THR A 147 26.01 2.51 -23.52
C THR A 147 27.12 2.49 -22.48
N GLY A 148 27.85 1.38 -22.35
CA GLY A 148 28.89 1.21 -21.33
C GLY A 148 28.34 1.00 -19.91
N PHE A 149 27.02 0.93 -19.72
CA PHE A 149 26.41 0.80 -18.39
C PHE A 149 26.15 -0.64 -17.98
N ARG A 150 26.25 -0.92 -16.68
CA ARG A 150 25.60 -2.05 -16.00
C ARG A 150 24.31 -1.57 -15.37
N PHE A 151 23.38 -2.50 -15.14
CA PHE A 151 22.06 -2.19 -14.60
C PHE A 151 21.74 -3.08 -13.40
N LYS A 152 21.12 -2.50 -12.36
CA LYS A 152 20.60 -3.23 -11.20
C LYS A 152 19.29 -2.61 -10.72
N TYR A 153 18.41 -3.42 -10.14
CA TYR A 153 17.29 -2.89 -9.37
C TYR A 153 17.82 -2.27 -8.08
N ILE A 154 17.20 -1.16 -7.67
CA ILE A 154 17.43 -0.56 -6.35
C ILE A 154 16.51 -1.32 -5.38
N SER A 155 17.12 -1.89 -4.34
CA SER A 155 16.43 -2.49 -3.18
C SER A 155 16.04 -1.42 -2.18
#